data_AF-A0A0C9YQM2-F1
#
_entry.id   AF-A0A0C9YQM2-F1
#
_cell.length_a   1.000
_cell.length_b   1.000
_cell.length_c   1.000
_cell.angle_alpha   90.00
_cell.angle_beta   90.00
_cell.angle_gamma   90.00
#
_symmetry.space_group_name_H-M   'P 1'
#
loop_
_entity.id
_entity.type
_entity.pdbx_description
1 polymer ?
#
loop_
_entity_poly.entity_id
_entity_poly.type
_entity_poly.pdbx_seq_one_letter_code
_entity_poly.pdbx_strand_id
1 'polypeptide(L)'
;MSTTTTPDLSMSSLLNRTRDRLLASGLYLGDSSIVGKLRWVPEGRGHVLVYDPHLEHADANAADTTAELGDQAGVTSQVSDDQTDSPPPKAAKLTVIVRIDREDFWLTSDGGYIEPTAICKEIQEVKPSCALSNPAVEPASSDFPTVLQTLRILTEQCVTPGYSSGKSFFSMEKNKPPRFKVRHRLFERIESAVVGDNQAVEATSSKDDPFSYQLWPLTRERHRAELLALRHSHRLCPVPAYDLANDLLIPSTYRSCLQGAIVEIHFTLSHWGIATTKRDVYSGLIQRICILVPPVASAAAGNKRKLPLHLDTDEPPAKKERAC
;
A
#
# COMPACT_ATOMS: atom_id res chain seq x y z
N MET A 1 -35.00 -14.91 -1.14
CA MET A 1 -35.60 -13.60 -0.80
C MET A 1 -34.44 -12.65 -0.54
N SER A 2 -34.08 -11.83 -1.53
CA SER A 2 -32.98 -10.88 -1.40
C SER A 2 -33.50 -9.64 -0.68
N THR A 3 -33.06 -9.43 0.56
CA THR A 3 -33.35 -8.19 1.30
C THR A 3 -32.50 -7.08 0.69
N THR A 4 -33.13 -6.22 -0.11
CA THR A 4 -32.51 -5.02 -0.66
C THR A 4 -32.32 -4.03 0.49
N THR A 5 -31.20 -4.11 1.19
CA THR A 5 -30.80 -3.16 2.23
C THR A 5 -30.71 -1.78 1.59
N THR A 6 -31.66 -0.91 1.90
CA THR A 6 -31.65 0.49 1.48
C THR A 6 -30.40 1.13 2.06
N PRO A 7 -29.50 1.73 1.25
CA PRO A 7 -28.30 2.37 1.77
C PRO A 7 -28.72 3.48 2.73
N ASP A 8 -28.12 3.49 3.92
CA ASP A 8 -28.30 4.55 4.91
C ASP A 8 -27.95 5.90 4.25
N LEU A 9 -28.90 6.83 4.24
CA LEU A 9 -28.77 8.16 3.62
C LEU A 9 -27.51 8.90 4.09
N SER A 10 -27.04 8.61 5.30
CA SER A 10 -25.78 9.14 5.84
C SER A 10 -24.55 8.70 5.03
N MET A 11 -24.48 7.41 4.64
CA MET A 11 -23.34 6.84 3.93
C MET A 11 -23.19 7.40 2.51
N SER A 12 -24.29 7.49 1.76
CA SER A 12 -24.27 8.05 0.40
C SER A 12 -23.84 9.52 0.41
N SER A 13 -24.27 10.29 1.42
CA SER A 13 -23.87 11.69 1.57
C SER A 13 -22.36 11.85 1.84
N LEU A 14 -21.78 10.97 2.67
CA LEU A 14 -20.35 10.95 2.97
C LEU A 14 -19.52 10.61 1.72
N LEU A 15 -19.92 9.56 0.98
CA LEU A 15 -19.21 9.16 -0.24
C LEU A 15 -19.23 10.26 -1.31
N ASN A 16 -20.38 10.91 -1.51
CA ASN A 16 -20.49 12.04 -2.45
C ASN A 16 -19.57 13.19 -2.06
N ARG A 17 -19.65 13.64 -0.80
CA ARG A 17 -18.80 14.73 -0.30
C ARG A 17 -17.32 14.40 -0.42
N THR A 18 -16.94 13.17 -0.09
CA THR A 18 -15.56 12.70 -0.22
C THR A 18 -15.12 12.73 -1.68
N ARG A 19 -15.92 12.16 -2.59
CA ARG A 19 -15.63 12.17 -4.03
C ARG A 19 -15.46 13.59 -4.58
N ASP A 20 -16.38 14.50 -4.27
CA ASP A 20 -16.32 15.89 -4.74
C ASP A 20 -15.07 16.60 -4.24
N ARG A 21 -14.70 16.39 -2.96
CA ARG A 21 -13.46 16.91 -2.40
C ARG A 21 -12.22 16.33 -3.08
N LEU A 22 -12.22 15.03 -3.40
CA LEU A 22 -11.10 14.40 -4.09
C LEU A 22 -10.98 14.90 -5.53
N LEU A 23 -12.08 15.07 -6.25
CA LEU A 23 -12.09 15.69 -7.58
C LEU A 23 -11.50 17.11 -7.53
N ALA A 24 -11.92 17.93 -6.56
CA ALA A 24 -11.39 19.27 -6.37
C ALA A 24 -9.89 19.30 -6.03
N SER A 25 -9.32 18.20 -5.52
CA SER A 25 -7.88 18.12 -5.23
C SER A 25 -7.02 18.00 -6.49
N GLY A 26 -7.62 17.64 -7.64
CA GLY A 26 -6.90 17.40 -8.89
C GLY A 26 -6.01 16.14 -8.90
N LEU A 27 -6.02 15.34 -7.82
CA LEU A 27 -5.21 14.13 -7.66
C LEU A 27 -6.04 12.85 -7.51
N TYR A 28 -7.33 12.89 -7.88
CA TYR A 28 -8.23 11.75 -7.82
C TYR A 28 -8.12 10.87 -9.06
N LEU A 29 -7.84 9.58 -8.87
CA LEU A 29 -7.65 8.65 -9.99
C LEU A 29 -8.93 8.36 -10.80
N GLY A 30 -10.11 8.64 -10.24
CA GLY A 30 -11.38 8.55 -10.97
C GLY A 30 -11.59 9.68 -11.97
N ASP A 31 -10.75 10.71 -11.96
CA ASP A 31 -10.70 11.76 -12.98
C ASP A 31 -9.62 11.44 -14.01
N SER A 32 -10.01 11.17 -15.25
CA SER A 32 -9.07 10.85 -16.33
C SER A 32 -8.18 12.04 -16.74
N SER A 33 -8.58 13.28 -16.43
CA SER A 33 -7.80 14.48 -16.77
C SER A 33 -6.46 14.55 -16.01
N ILE A 34 -6.32 13.82 -14.90
CA ILE A 34 -5.10 13.80 -14.08
C ILE A 34 -3.87 13.31 -14.85
N VAL A 35 -4.03 12.46 -15.86
CA VAL A 35 -2.91 11.86 -16.60
C VAL A 35 -2.04 12.93 -17.24
N GLY A 36 -2.62 14.00 -17.78
CA GLY A 36 -1.89 15.11 -18.39
C GLY A 36 -1.10 15.97 -17.41
N LYS A 37 -1.28 15.76 -16.09
CA LYS A 37 -0.65 16.54 -15.01
C LYS A 37 0.36 15.71 -14.21
N LEU A 38 0.66 14.49 -14.66
CA LEU A 38 1.55 13.56 -13.99
C LEU A 38 2.68 13.18 -14.93
N ARG A 39 3.90 13.11 -14.38
CA ARG A 39 5.07 12.60 -15.11
C ARG A 39 5.97 11.79 -14.22
N TRP A 40 6.74 10.90 -14.83
CA TRP A 40 7.79 10.15 -14.15
C TRP A 40 9.09 10.94 -14.13
N VAL A 41 9.71 11.04 -12.95
CA VAL A 41 11.00 11.69 -12.76
C VAL A 41 11.99 10.67 -12.20
N PRO A 42 13.23 10.59 -12.71
CA PRO A 42 14.26 9.73 -12.15
C PRO A 42 14.52 10.03 -10.66
N GLU A 43 14.61 8.98 -9.85
CA GLU A 43 14.95 9.06 -8.43
C GLU A 43 15.85 7.86 -8.07
N GLY A 44 17.15 8.12 -7.91
CA GLY A 44 18.15 7.08 -7.66
C GLY A 44 18.19 6.03 -8.78
N ARG A 45 17.85 4.78 -8.47
CA ARG A 45 17.81 3.65 -9.43
C ARG A 45 16.43 3.41 -10.06
N GLY A 46 15.46 4.27 -9.75
CA GLY A 46 14.09 4.11 -10.19
C GLY A 46 13.52 5.43 -10.67
N HIS A 47 12.19 5.47 -10.67
CA HIS A 47 11.41 6.64 -11.00
C HIS A 47 10.32 6.83 -9.96
N VAL A 48 9.95 8.07 -9.74
CA VAL A 48 8.81 8.45 -8.92
C VAL A 48 7.84 9.27 -9.77
N LEU A 49 6.55 9.03 -9.57
CA LEU A 49 5.51 9.80 -10.24
C LEU A 49 5.36 11.14 -9.50
N VAL A 50 5.46 12.25 -10.24
CA VAL A 50 5.33 13.62 -9.70
C VAL A 50 4.15 14.33 -10.35
N TYR A 51 3.60 15.32 -9.64
CA TYR A 51 2.56 16.19 -10.14
C TYR A 51 3.19 17.45 -10.73
N ASP A 52 2.84 17.78 -11.96
CA ASP A 52 3.33 18.93 -12.70
C ASP A 52 2.16 19.61 -13.43
N PRO A 53 1.58 20.69 -12.86
CA PRO A 53 0.39 21.32 -13.39
C PRO A 53 0.62 22.03 -14.74
N HIS A 54 1.87 22.22 -15.17
CA HIS A 54 2.20 23.00 -16.37
C HIS A 54 2.33 22.14 -17.64
N LEU A 55 2.23 20.82 -17.55
CA LEU A 55 2.33 19.90 -18.69
C LEU A 55 1.26 20.13 -19.77
N GLU A 56 0.06 20.59 -19.40
CA GLU A 56 -1.06 20.73 -20.34
C GLU A 56 -0.83 21.75 -21.48
N HIS A 57 0.19 22.62 -21.36
CA HIS A 57 0.47 23.67 -22.34
C HIS A 57 1.70 23.41 -23.22
N ALA A 58 2.52 22.40 -22.92
CA ALA A 58 3.78 22.20 -23.63
C ALA A 58 3.58 21.65 -25.06
N ASP A 59 2.60 20.77 -25.27
CA ASP A 59 2.41 20.09 -26.55
C ASP A 59 1.71 20.94 -27.62
N ALA A 60 1.10 22.07 -27.25
CA ALA A 60 0.42 22.95 -28.21
C ALA A 60 1.38 23.86 -29.00
N ASN A 61 2.60 24.11 -28.49
CA ASN A 61 3.56 25.04 -29.10
C ASN A 61 4.68 24.35 -29.89
N ALA A 62 4.78 23.02 -29.86
CA ALA A 62 5.83 22.27 -30.57
C ALA A 62 5.54 22.05 -32.07
N ALA A 63 4.36 22.44 -32.56
CA ALA A 63 3.93 22.21 -33.94
C ALA A 63 4.25 23.36 -34.92
N ASP A 64 4.83 24.48 -34.48
CA ASP A 64 5.04 25.68 -35.33
C ASP A 64 6.52 26.03 -35.58
N THR A 65 7.43 25.06 -35.54
CA THR A 65 8.84 25.30 -35.88
C THR A 65 9.38 24.21 -36.80
N THR A 66 8.90 24.22 -38.05
CA THR A 66 9.55 23.52 -39.17
C THR A 66 9.83 24.51 -40.29
N ALA A 67 10.96 25.21 -40.19
CA ALA A 67 11.75 25.68 -41.34
C ALA A 67 13.02 26.39 -40.81
N GLU A 68 14.18 25.73 -40.91
CA GLU A 68 15.31 26.18 -41.73
C GLU A 68 16.56 25.31 -41.49
N LEU A 69 17.12 24.82 -42.59
CA LEU A 69 18.35 24.04 -42.67
C LEU A 69 19.56 24.94 -42.42
N GLY A 70 20.48 24.49 -41.56
CA GLY A 70 21.79 25.12 -41.35
C GLY A 70 22.82 24.10 -40.90
N ASP A 71 23.65 23.69 -41.86
CA ASP A 71 24.74 22.73 -41.76
C ASP A 71 25.95 23.36 -41.04
N GLN A 72 26.27 22.96 -39.80
CA GLN A 72 27.58 23.20 -39.20
C GLN A 72 28.04 22.06 -38.28
N ALA A 73 29.17 21.49 -38.67
CA ALA A 73 29.92 20.49 -37.96
C ALA A 73 30.73 21.08 -36.79
N GLY A 74 30.73 20.35 -35.67
CA GLY A 74 31.90 20.20 -34.81
C GLY A 74 32.05 21.21 -33.67
N VAL A 75 31.50 20.90 -32.49
CA VAL A 75 32.16 21.14 -31.19
C VAL A 75 31.67 20.07 -30.20
N THR A 76 32.56 19.16 -29.82
CA THR A 76 32.40 18.21 -28.73
C THR A 76 32.36 18.98 -27.40
N SER A 77 31.17 19.31 -26.92
CA SER A 77 31.01 19.91 -25.58
C SER A 77 31.17 18.84 -24.51
N GLN A 78 32.23 18.98 -23.72
CA GLN A 78 32.39 18.30 -22.44
C GLN A 78 31.19 18.62 -21.55
N VAL A 79 30.42 17.59 -21.22
CA VAL A 79 29.34 17.67 -20.24
C VAL A 79 30.00 17.75 -18.87
N SER A 80 30.07 18.96 -18.34
CA SER A 80 30.38 19.26 -16.95
C SER A 80 29.33 18.56 -16.08
N ASP A 81 29.78 17.61 -15.28
CA ASP A 81 28.99 16.90 -14.27
C ASP A 81 28.78 17.82 -13.07
N ASP A 82 28.07 18.94 -13.30
CA ASP A 82 27.68 19.88 -12.25
C ASP A 82 26.41 19.30 -11.60
N GLN A 83 26.62 18.45 -10.60
CA GLN A 83 25.58 17.95 -9.71
C GLN A 83 24.95 19.13 -8.98
N THR A 84 23.99 19.75 -9.63
CA THR A 84 23.10 20.72 -9.00
C THR A 84 22.35 20.00 -7.89
N ASP A 85 22.57 20.45 -6.64
CA ASP A 85 21.89 20.09 -5.39
C ASP A 85 20.38 20.46 -5.45
N SER A 86 19.69 19.97 -6.47
CA SER A 86 18.24 20.11 -6.56
C SER A 86 17.59 19.20 -5.52
N PRO A 87 16.60 19.70 -4.77
CA PRO A 87 15.93 18.89 -3.77
C PRO A 87 15.26 17.67 -4.43
N PRO A 88 15.17 16.53 -3.72
CA PRO A 88 14.51 15.35 -4.25
C PRO A 88 13.10 15.66 -4.78
N PRO A 89 12.69 15.05 -5.90
CA PRO A 89 11.39 15.30 -6.50
C PRO A 89 10.25 14.94 -5.53
N LYS A 90 9.26 15.83 -5.42
CA LYS A 90 8.10 15.59 -4.55
C LYS A 90 7.11 14.65 -5.24
N ALA A 91 7.01 13.42 -4.72
CA ALA A 91 6.07 12.43 -5.21
C ALA A 91 4.61 12.91 -5.21
N ALA A 92 3.87 12.60 -6.28
CA ALA A 92 2.44 12.84 -6.38
C ALA A 92 1.67 11.94 -5.40
N LYS A 93 0.80 12.56 -4.60
CA LYS A 93 -0.08 11.84 -3.68
C LYS A 93 -1.41 11.54 -4.36
N LEU A 94 -1.46 10.40 -5.04
CA LEU A 94 -2.65 9.91 -5.72
C LEU A 94 -3.73 9.53 -4.71
N THR A 95 -4.98 9.82 -5.03
CA THR A 95 -6.13 9.55 -4.17
C THR A 95 -7.18 8.70 -4.87
N VAL A 96 -7.87 7.85 -4.11
CA VAL A 96 -8.87 6.92 -4.65
C VAL A 96 -9.87 6.48 -3.58
N ILE A 97 -11.12 6.19 -3.98
CA ILE A 97 -12.12 5.52 -3.14
C ILE A 97 -12.23 4.07 -3.62
N VAL A 98 -11.94 3.11 -2.74
CA VAL A 98 -11.86 1.68 -3.08
C VAL A 98 -12.32 0.82 -1.92
N ARG A 99 -12.55 -0.48 -2.18
CA ARG A 99 -12.69 -1.49 -1.14
C ARG A 99 -11.37 -2.24 -0.95
N ILE A 100 -10.93 -2.36 0.29
CA ILE A 100 -9.83 -3.25 0.66
C ILE A 100 -10.30 -4.70 0.50
N ASP A 101 -9.57 -5.48 -0.29
CA ASP A 101 -9.89 -6.88 -0.59
C ASP A 101 -9.92 -7.73 0.70
N ARG A 102 -10.81 -8.73 0.73
CA ARG A 102 -10.96 -9.61 1.91
C ARG A 102 -9.98 -10.78 1.89
N GLU A 103 -9.54 -11.24 0.73
CA GLU A 103 -8.67 -12.40 0.56
C GLU A 103 -7.19 -12.00 0.55
N ASP A 104 -6.87 -10.87 -0.09
CA ASP A 104 -5.51 -10.38 -0.28
C ASP A 104 -5.22 -9.20 0.66
N PHE A 105 -5.23 -9.52 1.96
CA PHE A 105 -5.07 -8.55 3.05
C PHE A 105 -3.94 -8.93 4.01
N TRP A 106 -2.91 -8.07 4.02
CA TRP A 106 -1.70 -8.18 4.82
C TRP A 106 -1.36 -6.86 5.53
N LEU A 107 -2.31 -5.92 5.66
CA LEU A 107 -2.15 -4.72 6.50
C LEU A 107 -2.37 -5.07 7.98
N THR A 108 -1.63 -6.06 8.49
CA THR A 108 -1.55 -6.35 9.93
C THR A 108 -0.34 -5.68 10.53
N SER A 109 -0.28 -5.62 11.86
CA SER A 109 0.82 -5.00 12.62
C SER A 109 2.20 -5.55 12.24
N ASP A 110 2.29 -6.82 11.86
CA ASP A 110 3.54 -7.50 11.47
C ASP A 110 3.50 -8.05 10.05
N GLY A 111 2.57 -7.55 9.21
CA GLY A 111 2.35 -8.01 7.84
C GLY A 111 2.10 -9.51 7.66
N GLY A 112 1.76 -10.25 8.73
CA GLY A 112 1.55 -11.70 8.70
C GLY A 112 2.85 -12.49 8.74
N TYR A 113 3.94 -11.92 9.26
CA TYR A 113 5.22 -12.58 9.39
C TYR A 113 5.14 -13.84 10.26
N ILE A 114 5.33 -14.99 9.62
CA ILE A 114 5.25 -16.31 10.24
C ILE A 114 6.64 -16.84 10.54
N GLU A 115 7.52 -16.83 9.54
CA GLU A 115 8.89 -17.34 9.63
C GLU A 115 9.72 -16.80 8.46
N PRO A 116 11.06 -16.85 8.54
CA PRO A 116 11.92 -16.49 7.43
C PRO A 116 11.57 -17.26 6.16
N THR A 117 11.41 -16.54 5.06
CA THR A 117 11.20 -17.09 3.72
C THR A 117 12.32 -16.63 2.79
N ALA A 118 12.38 -17.17 1.58
CA ALA A 118 13.33 -16.71 0.57
C ALA A 118 13.19 -15.22 0.19
N ILE A 119 12.01 -14.63 0.45
CA ILE A 119 11.66 -13.24 0.05
C ILE A 119 11.68 -12.28 1.25
N CYS A 120 11.30 -12.76 2.43
CA CYS A 120 11.23 -11.99 3.68
C CYS A 120 11.95 -12.79 4.76
N LYS A 121 13.23 -12.49 4.98
CA LYS A 121 14.10 -13.25 5.89
C LYS A 121 13.97 -12.81 7.33
N GLU A 122 13.62 -11.54 7.53
CA GLU A 122 13.59 -10.88 8.84
C GLU A 122 12.32 -10.04 8.94
N ILE A 123 11.87 -9.79 10.17
CA ILE A 123 10.66 -9.00 10.44
C ILE A 123 10.79 -7.57 9.90
N GLN A 124 12.01 -7.00 9.89
CA GLN A 124 12.26 -5.66 9.35
C GLN A 124 12.00 -5.55 7.84
N GLU A 125 12.05 -6.66 7.10
CA GLU A 125 11.83 -6.69 5.65
C GLU A 125 10.35 -6.75 5.28
N VAL A 126 9.47 -6.95 6.27
CA VAL A 126 8.04 -7.08 6.07
C VAL A 126 7.45 -5.81 5.47
N LYS A 127 6.62 -6.00 4.45
CA LYS A 127 5.90 -4.92 3.76
C LYS A 127 4.41 -5.21 3.83
N PRO A 128 3.71 -4.74 4.88
CA PRO A 128 2.26 -4.89 4.98
C PRO A 128 1.62 -4.38 3.69
N SER A 129 0.67 -5.13 3.14
CA SER A 129 0.08 -4.80 1.83
C SER A 129 -1.37 -5.21 1.76
N CYS A 130 -2.10 -4.68 0.78
CA CYS A 130 -3.43 -5.15 0.46
C CYS A 130 -3.72 -4.98 -1.04
N ALA A 131 -4.65 -5.78 -1.55
CA ALA A 131 -5.28 -5.50 -2.83
C ALA A 131 -6.49 -4.57 -2.65
N LEU A 132 -6.71 -3.74 -3.66
CA LEU A 132 -7.77 -2.75 -3.74
C LEU A 132 -8.69 -3.11 -4.90
N SER A 133 -9.98 -3.13 -4.61
CA SER A 133 -11.04 -3.63 -5.50
C SER A 133 -12.17 -2.63 -5.63
N ASN A 134 -13.11 -2.91 -6.54
CA ASN A 134 -14.29 -2.08 -6.76
C ASN A 134 -15.08 -1.92 -5.43
N PRO A 135 -15.41 -0.68 -5.01
CA PRO A 135 -16.17 -0.43 -3.78
C PRO A 135 -17.58 -1.05 -3.79
N ALA A 136 -18.16 -1.30 -4.97
CA ALA A 136 -19.51 -1.81 -5.19
C ALA A 136 -20.61 -0.93 -4.56
N VAL A 137 -20.34 0.37 -4.43
CA VAL A 137 -21.26 1.38 -3.92
C VAL A 137 -21.08 2.64 -4.76
N GLU A 138 -22.18 3.23 -5.22
CA GLU A 138 -22.15 4.49 -5.98
C GLU A 138 -21.88 5.70 -5.08
N PRO A 139 -21.25 6.76 -5.61
CA PRO A 139 -20.75 6.92 -6.98
C PRO A 139 -19.40 6.24 -7.27
N ALA A 140 -18.69 5.79 -6.24
CA ALA A 140 -17.31 5.32 -6.36
C ALA A 140 -17.15 4.06 -7.22
N SER A 141 -18.21 3.24 -7.33
CA SER A 141 -18.24 2.05 -8.19
C SER A 141 -18.09 2.43 -9.67
N SER A 142 -18.77 3.50 -10.11
CA SER A 142 -18.67 4.03 -11.47
C SER A 142 -17.29 4.60 -11.83
N ASP A 143 -16.54 5.11 -10.84
CA ASP A 143 -15.21 5.67 -11.06
C ASP A 143 -14.12 4.58 -11.20
N PHE A 144 -14.36 3.38 -10.67
CA PHE A 144 -13.34 2.34 -10.57
C PHE A 144 -12.76 1.86 -11.92
N PRO A 145 -13.53 1.70 -13.00
CA PRO A 145 -12.98 1.45 -14.33
C PRO A 145 -11.99 2.54 -14.78
N THR A 146 -12.31 3.82 -14.53
CA THR A 146 -11.43 4.96 -14.83
C THR A 146 -10.15 4.89 -14.00
N VAL A 147 -10.25 4.60 -12.70
CA VAL A 147 -9.09 4.39 -11.82
C VAL A 147 -8.11 3.36 -12.40
N LEU A 148 -8.62 2.20 -12.81
CA LEU A 148 -7.79 1.15 -13.39
C LEU A 148 -7.17 1.57 -14.71
N GLN A 149 -7.92 2.29 -15.56
CA GLN A 149 -7.42 2.76 -16.84
C GLN A 149 -6.34 3.83 -16.66
N THR A 150 -6.55 4.80 -15.78
CA THR A 150 -5.56 5.83 -15.40
C THR A 150 -4.28 5.18 -14.91
N LEU A 151 -4.37 4.20 -13.99
CA LEU A 151 -3.19 3.50 -13.48
C LEU A 151 -2.45 2.74 -14.58
N ARG A 152 -3.15 2.09 -15.52
CA ARG A 152 -2.50 1.40 -16.66
C ARG A 152 -1.71 2.37 -17.52
N ILE A 153 -2.34 3.47 -17.93
CA ILE A 153 -1.68 4.52 -18.73
C ILE A 153 -0.43 5.02 -18.02
N LEU A 154 -0.53 5.35 -16.72
CA LEU A 154 0.61 5.82 -15.93
C LEU A 154 1.74 4.77 -15.88
N THR A 155 1.43 3.48 -15.73
CA THR A 155 2.46 2.43 -15.75
C THR A 155 3.07 2.23 -17.14
N GLU A 156 2.28 2.34 -18.21
CA GLU A 156 2.75 2.19 -19.59
C GLU A 156 3.65 3.34 -20.04
N GLN A 157 3.53 4.52 -19.43
CA GLN A 157 4.41 5.68 -19.68
C GLN A 157 5.82 5.52 -19.12
N CYS A 158 6.08 4.53 -18.24
CA CYS A 158 7.41 4.33 -17.65
C CYS A 158 7.78 2.85 -17.69
N VAL A 159 8.36 2.44 -18.82
CA VAL A 159 8.80 1.07 -19.09
C VAL A 159 10.31 1.08 -19.37
N THR A 160 11.05 0.18 -18.75
CA THR A 160 12.48 0.05 -19.02
C THR A 160 12.67 -0.62 -20.38
N PRO A 161 13.48 -0.05 -21.31
CA PRO A 161 13.71 -0.65 -22.62
C PRO A 161 14.18 -2.11 -22.53
N GLY A 162 13.47 -3.02 -23.23
CA GLY A 162 13.75 -4.45 -23.24
C GLY A 162 13.26 -5.21 -22.00
N TYR A 163 12.51 -4.57 -21.11
CA TYR A 163 11.89 -5.22 -19.95
C TYR A 163 10.42 -5.53 -20.26
N SER A 164 9.89 -6.53 -19.56
CA SER A 164 8.46 -6.82 -19.57
C SER A 164 7.77 -6.09 -18.42
N SER A 165 6.56 -5.56 -18.67
CA SER A 165 5.75 -4.95 -17.61
C SER A 165 5.46 -5.99 -16.51
N GLY A 166 5.82 -5.66 -15.27
CA GLY A 166 5.64 -6.57 -14.16
C GLY A 166 4.19 -6.74 -13.75
N LYS A 167 3.84 -7.99 -13.44
CA LYS A 167 2.53 -8.37 -12.88
C LYS A 167 2.37 -8.01 -11.40
N SER A 168 3.28 -7.25 -10.80
CA SER A 168 3.32 -7.06 -9.34
C SER A 168 2.25 -6.09 -8.85
N PHE A 169 1.90 -5.08 -9.65
CA PHE A 169 0.99 -4.02 -9.23
C PHE A 169 -0.48 -4.36 -9.49
N PHE A 170 -0.79 -4.96 -10.64
CA PHE A 170 -2.13 -5.45 -10.97
C PHE A 170 -2.25 -6.96 -10.72
N SER A 171 -3.32 -7.41 -10.07
CA SER A 171 -3.59 -8.85 -9.96
C SER A 171 -4.13 -9.37 -11.28
N MET A 172 -3.47 -10.38 -11.85
CA MET A 172 -3.81 -11.01 -13.13
C MET A 172 -4.45 -12.40 -12.93
N GLU A 173 -5.05 -12.65 -11.77
CA GLU A 173 -5.72 -13.94 -11.50
C GLU A 173 -6.91 -14.12 -12.46
N LYS A 174 -6.85 -15.18 -13.27
CA LYS A 174 -7.95 -15.55 -14.17
C LYS A 174 -9.21 -15.76 -13.33
N ASN A 175 -10.31 -15.13 -13.74
CA ASN A 175 -11.63 -15.17 -13.07
C ASN A 175 -11.79 -14.33 -11.80
N LYS A 176 -10.80 -13.52 -11.40
CA LYS A 176 -11.01 -12.54 -10.33
C LYS A 176 -11.28 -11.15 -10.89
N PRO A 177 -12.12 -10.34 -10.22
CA PRO A 177 -12.30 -8.95 -10.62
C PRO A 177 -10.96 -8.22 -10.59
N PRO A 178 -10.78 -7.23 -11.47
CA PRO A 178 -9.53 -6.48 -11.55
C PRO A 178 -9.27 -5.73 -10.25
N ARG A 179 -8.01 -5.74 -9.83
CA ARG A 179 -7.55 -5.16 -8.56
C ARG A 179 -6.08 -4.77 -8.68
N PHE A 180 -5.67 -3.82 -7.85
CA PHE A 180 -4.27 -3.37 -7.77
C PHE A 180 -3.78 -3.41 -6.33
N LYS A 181 -2.47 -3.51 -6.13
CA LYS A 181 -1.86 -3.68 -4.81
C LYS A 181 -1.16 -2.41 -4.34
N VAL A 182 -1.35 -2.10 -3.07
CA VAL A 182 -0.59 -1.06 -2.36
C VAL A 182 0.08 -1.68 -1.14
N ARG A 183 1.16 -1.05 -0.68
CA ARG A 183 1.94 -1.51 0.46
C ARG A 183 2.33 -0.37 1.38
N HIS A 184 2.67 -0.71 2.60
CA HIS A 184 3.19 0.18 3.62
C HIS A 184 4.63 -0.19 3.96
N ARG A 185 5.41 0.79 4.40
CA ARG A 185 6.76 0.57 4.95
C ARG A 185 6.65 0.58 6.47
N LEU A 186 6.66 -0.61 7.07
CA LEU A 186 6.48 -0.78 8.50
C LEU A 186 7.71 -0.35 9.31
N PHE A 187 8.91 -0.55 8.76
CA PHE A 187 10.16 -0.18 9.41
C PHE A 187 10.93 0.80 8.53
N GLU A 188 11.43 1.85 9.16
CA GLU A 188 12.31 2.82 8.52
C GLU A 188 13.65 2.82 9.26
N ARG A 189 14.75 2.63 8.55
CA ARG A 189 16.08 2.66 9.16
C ARG A 189 16.34 4.06 9.70
N ILE A 190 16.82 4.14 10.94
CA ILE A 190 17.32 5.40 11.50
C ILE A 190 18.69 5.62 10.86
N GLU A 191 18.81 6.63 10.01
CA GLU A 191 20.11 7.07 9.54
C GLU A 191 20.86 7.59 10.77
N SER A 192 22.04 7.00 11.05
CA SER A 192 22.91 7.42 12.13
C SER A 192 23.51 8.79 11.79
N ALA A 193 22.69 9.83 11.79
CA ALA A 193 23.08 11.20 11.52
C ALA A 193 23.85 11.71 12.74
N VAL A 194 25.17 11.66 12.62
CA VAL A 194 26.21 12.43 13.32
C VAL A 194 26.03 12.47 14.85
N VAL A 195 26.98 11.85 15.55
CA VAL A 195 27.21 12.00 16.99
C VAL A 195 27.50 13.48 17.31
N GLY A 196 26.46 14.29 17.37
CA GLY A 196 26.43 15.53 18.11
C GLY A 196 25.77 15.18 19.45
N ASP A 197 26.49 15.41 20.53
CA ASP A 197 26.22 15.04 21.93
C ASP A 197 24.87 15.47 22.56
N ASN A 198 23.84 15.80 21.78
CA ASN A 198 22.56 16.25 22.29
C ASN A 198 21.51 15.13 22.26
N GLN A 199 21.41 14.48 23.42
CA GLN A 199 20.22 13.87 24.00
C GLN A 199 19.40 12.96 23.08
N ALA A 200 19.56 11.67 23.34
CA ALA A 200 18.48 10.70 23.22
C ALA A 200 17.22 11.28 23.89
N VAL A 201 16.38 11.95 23.10
CA VAL A 201 14.97 12.07 23.39
C VAL A 201 14.42 10.66 23.14
N GLU A 202 14.72 9.75 24.07
CA GLU A 202 13.76 8.72 24.42
C GLU A 202 12.52 9.50 24.80
N ALA A 203 11.66 9.76 23.81
CA ALA A 203 10.29 10.13 24.05
C ALA A 203 9.83 9.09 25.08
N THR A 204 9.52 9.58 26.27
CA THR A 204 8.89 8.83 27.35
C THR A 204 7.53 8.38 26.84
N SER A 205 7.54 7.44 25.90
CA SER A 205 6.36 6.71 25.48
C SER A 205 5.78 6.17 26.77
N SER A 206 4.56 6.60 27.06
CA SER A 206 3.82 6.06 28.18
C SER A 206 3.91 4.55 28.10
N LYS A 207 4.07 3.87 29.24
CA LYS A 207 4.11 2.39 29.27
C LYS A 207 2.90 1.74 28.58
N ASP A 208 1.84 2.53 28.36
CA ASP A 208 0.58 2.16 27.73
C ASP A 208 0.46 2.63 26.26
N ASP A 209 1.54 3.08 25.60
CA ASP A 209 1.50 3.46 24.18
C ASP A 209 1.35 2.23 23.28
N PRO A 210 0.21 2.03 22.60
CA PRO A 210 -0.02 0.86 21.76
C PRO A 210 0.81 0.85 20.46
N PHE A 211 1.50 1.95 20.15
CA PHE A 211 2.41 2.06 19.01
C PHE A 211 3.88 1.82 19.37
N SER A 212 4.16 1.54 20.66
CA SER A 212 5.51 1.19 21.13
C SER A 212 5.95 -0.20 20.68
N TYR A 213 7.26 -0.44 20.60
CA TYR A 213 7.83 -1.77 20.34
C TYR A 213 7.38 -2.83 21.36
N GLN A 214 7.16 -2.43 22.61
CA GLN A 214 6.77 -3.29 23.71
C GLN A 214 5.32 -3.78 23.57
N LEU A 215 4.41 -2.91 23.17
CA LEU A 215 2.98 -3.24 23.02
C LEU A 215 2.57 -3.54 21.58
N TRP A 216 3.50 -3.44 20.62
CA TRP A 216 3.21 -3.74 19.22
C TRP A 216 2.64 -5.17 19.07
N PRO A 217 1.47 -5.34 18.46
CA PRO A 217 0.88 -6.66 18.31
C PRO A 217 1.68 -7.52 17.33
N LEU A 218 1.83 -8.80 17.66
CA LEU A 218 2.48 -9.79 16.79
C LEU A 218 1.52 -10.95 16.55
N THR A 219 1.53 -11.49 15.33
CA THR A 219 0.83 -12.74 14.99
C THR A 219 1.43 -13.92 15.75
N ARG A 220 2.76 -13.87 16.00
CA ARG A 220 3.47 -14.88 16.78
C ARG A 220 4.40 -14.22 17.80
N GLU A 221 4.13 -14.48 19.08
CA GLU A 221 4.87 -13.86 20.19
C GLU A 221 6.37 -14.21 20.20
N ARG A 222 6.75 -15.35 19.59
CA ARG A 222 8.16 -15.75 19.43
C ARG A 222 9.04 -14.71 18.70
N HIS A 223 8.45 -13.82 17.90
CA HIS A 223 9.19 -12.77 17.19
C HIS A 223 9.40 -11.50 18.03
N ARG A 224 8.93 -11.46 19.28
CA ARG A 224 9.06 -10.29 20.17
C ARG A 224 10.51 -9.87 20.37
N ALA A 225 11.40 -10.84 20.58
CA ALA A 225 12.83 -10.56 20.78
C ALA A 225 13.46 -9.90 19.53
N GLU A 226 13.11 -10.39 18.33
CA GLU A 226 13.56 -9.83 17.05
C GLU A 226 13.04 -8.40 16.87
N LEU A 227 11.75 -8.17 17.13
CA LEU A 227 11.16 -6.83 17.08
C LEU A 227 11.86 -5.87 18.05
N LEU A 228 12.06 -6.28 19.31
CA LEU A 228 12.71 -5.45 20.33
C LEU A 228 14.17 -5.13 19.98
N ALA A 229 14.87 -6.00 19.26
CA ALA A 229 16.24 -5.75 18.80
C ALA A 229 16.31 -4.60 17.77
N LEU A 230 15.22 -4.32 17.05
CA LEU A 230 15.16 -3.26 16.04
C LEU A 230 15.00 -1.84 16.62
N ARG A 231 14.63 -1.71 17.90
CA ARG A 231 14.25 -0.41 18.51
C ARG A 231 15.28 0.71 18.36
N HIS A 232 16.57 0.34 18.23
CA HIS A 232 17.69 1.28 18.15
C HIS A 232 18.16 1.57 16.73
N SER A 233 17.81 0.69 15.78
CA SER A 233 18.27 0.77 14.39
C SER A 233 17.16 1.18 13.44
N HIS A 234 15.91 1.00 13.84
CA HIS A 234 14.74 1.29 13.03
C HIS A 234 13.71 2.06 13.84
N ARG A 235 12.95 2.88 13.12
CA ARG A 235 11.71 3.49 13.56
C ARG A 235 10.57 2.61 13.09
N LEU A 236 9.67 2.30 14.01
CA LEU A 236 8.40 1.65 13.71
C LEU A 236 7.45 2.70 13.13
N CYS A 237 6.91 2.42 11.95
CA CYS A 237 6.01 3.29 11.23
C CYS A 237 4.63 2.62 11.16
N PRO A 238 3.67 3.00 12.02
CA PRO A 238 2.32 2.46 11.95
C PRO A 238 1.65 2.73 10.59
N VAL A 239 0.73 1.85 10.18
CA VAL A 239 -0.08 2.10 8.99
C VAL A 239 -0.92 3.35 9.28
N PRO A 240 -0.85 4.41 8.46
CA PRO A 240 -1.56 5.66 8.72
C PRO A 240 -3.05 5.52 8.37
N ALA A 241 -3.77 4.72 9.15
CA ALA A 241 -5.16 4.36 8.93
C ALA A 241 -6.05 5.00 9.99
N TYR A 242 -7.12 5.66 9.54
CA TYR A 242 -7.99 6.47 10.38
C TYR A 242 -9.42 5.95 10.30
N ASP A 243 -10.12 5.97 11.42
CA ASP A 243 -11.53 5.59 11.49
C ASP A 243 -12.48 6.71 11.03
N LEU A 244 -13.78 6.53 11.25
CA LEU A 244 -14.82 7.50 10.89
C LEU A 244 -14.76 8.80 11.73
N ALA A 245 -14.19 8.74 12.94
CA ALA A 245 -13.93 9.90 13.79
C ALA A 245 -12.61 10.60 13.44
N ASN A 246 -11.87 10.06 12.46
CA ASN A 246 -10.54 10.48 12.06
C ASN A 246 -9.47 10.25 13.15
N ASP A 247 -9.71 9.25 14.03
CA ASP A 247 -8.74 8.78 15.00
C ASP A 247 -7.83 7.71 14.37
N LEU A 248 -6.54 7.73 14.74
CA LEU A 248 -5.58 6.74 14.25
C LEU A 248 -5.92 5.36 14.81
N LEU A 249 -6.10 4.38 13.92
CA LEU A 249 -6.39 3.01 14.29
C LEU A 249 -5.22 2.39 15.06
N ILE A 250 -5.57 1.64 16.09
CA ILE A 250 -4.60 0.85 16.87
C ILE A 250 -4.17 -0.37 16.03
N PRO A 251 -2.88 -0.78 16.06
CA PRO A 251 -2.41 -1.86 15.20
C PRO A 251 -3.14 -3.21 15.40
N SER A 252 -3.64 -3.48 16.59
CA SER A 252 -4.40 -4.70 16.91
C SER A 252 -5.76 -4.75 16.21
N THR A 253 -6.30 -3.59 15.81
CA THR A 253 -7.62 -3.48 15.18
C THR A 253 -7.55 -3.40 13.65
N TYR A 254 -6.36 -3.32 13.05
CA TYR A 254 -6.23 -3.13 11.59
C TYR A 254 -7.02 -4.17 10.79
N ARG A 255 -6.93 -5.46 11.15
CA ARG A 255 -7.65 -6.51 10.42
C ARG A 255 -9.16 -6.34 10.52
N SER A 256 -9.71 -6.16 11.72
CA SER A 256 -11.15 -6.05 11.93
C SER A 256 -11.74 -4.76 11.37
N CYS A 257 -10.95 -3.68 11.28
CA CYS A 257 -11.42 -2.37 10.80
C CYS A 257 -11.17 -2.14 9.31
N LEU A 258 -10.15 -2.75 8.70
CA LEU A 258 -9.77 -2.47 7.31
C LEU A 258 -10.21 -3.58 6.34
N GLN A 259 -10.23 -4.85 6.74
CA GLN A 259 -10.46 -5.96 5.83
C GLN A 259 -11.90 -5.98 5.28
N GLY A 260 -12.09 -5.56 4.02
CA GLY A 260 -13.41 -5.43 3.39
C GLY A 260 -14.04 -4.04 3.52
N ALA A 261 -13.38 -3.09 4.18
CA ALA A 261 -13.85 -1.71 4.34
C ALA A 261 -13.80 -0.94 3.01
N ILE A 262 -14.71 0.02 2.84
CA ILE A 262 -14.59 1.04 1.78
C ILE A 262 -13.83 2.22 2.37
N VAL A 263 -12.78 2.63 1.69
CA VAL A 263 -11.80 3.57 2.19
C VAL A 263 -11.45 4.58 1.12
N GLU A 264 -11.06 5.76 1.57
CA GLU A 264 -10.22 6.69 0.81
C GLU A 264 -8.75 6.33 1.07
N ILE A 265 -7.98 6.07 0.02
CA ILE A 265 -6.55 5.80 0.13
C ILE A 265 -5.77 6.90 -0.58
N HIS A 266 -4.70 7.34 0.09
CA HIS A 266 -3.67 8.20 -0.45
C HIS A 266 -2.40 7.38 -0.60
N PHE A 267 -1.78 7.39 -1.77
CA PHE A 267 -0.53 6.68 -1.99
C PHE A 267 0.35 7.41 -3.01
N THR A 268 1.66 7.15 -2.96
CA THR A 268 2.60 7.56 -4.01
C THR A 268 2.93 6.38 -4.90
N LEU A 269 3.28 6.62 -6.16
CA LEU A 269 3.63 5.57 -7.12
C LEU A 269 5.12 5.66 -7.48
N SER A 270 5.84 4.56 -7.36
CA SER A 270 7.23 4.43 -7.78
C SER A 270 7.44 3.24 -8.72
N HIS A 271 8.50 3.31 -9.53
CA HIS A 271 8.88 2.31 -10.52
C HIS A 271 10.37 1.98 -10.42
N TRP A 272 10.74 0.71 -10.56
CA TRP A 272 12.13 0.30 -10.81
C TRP A 272 12.19 -1.00 -11.63
N GLY A 273 13.23 -1.14 -12.44
CA GLY A 273 13.52 -2.38 -13.17
C GLY A 273 14.30 -3.39 -12.32
N ILE A 274 13.94 -4.68 -12.42
CA ILE A 274 14.70 -5.80 -11.86
C ILE A 274 15.48 -6.48 -12.98
N ALA A 275 16.78 -6.14 -13.07
CA ALA A 275 17.66 -6.59 -14.16
C ALA A 275 17.77 -8.11 -14.28
N THR A 276 17.83 -8.84 -13.16
CA THR A 276 17.95 -10.30 -13.15
C THR A 276 16.79 -11.00 -13.86
N THR A 277 15.59 -10.40 -13.82
CA THR A 277 14.39 -10.95 -14.45
C THR A 277 13.92 -10.17 -15.68
N LYS A 278 14.56 -9.03 -15.98
CA LYS A 278 14.12 -8.05 -17.00
C LYS A 278 12.64 -7.70 -16.85
N ARG A 279 12.24 -7.33 -15.64
CA ARG A 279 10.86 -6.97 -15.28
C ARG A 279 10.80 -5.63 -14.61
N ASP A 280 9.86 -4.81 -15.04
CA ASP A 280 9.53 -3.56 -14.35
C ASP A 280 8.66 -3.85 -13.13
N VAL A 281 8.85 -3.10 -12.05
CA VAL A 281 8.06 -3.23 -10.83
C VAL A 281 7.53 -1.87 -10.45
N TYR A 282 6.22 -1.79 -10.30
CA TYR A 282 5.53 -0.61 -9.77
C TYR A 282 5.07 -0.88 -8.34
N SER A 283 5.10 0.16 -7.51
CA SER A 283 4.72 0.11 -6.11
C SER A 283 3.91 1.32 -5.72
N GLY A 284 2.69 1.08 -5.24
CA GLY A 284 1.91 2.08 -4.50
C GLY A 284 2.30 2.07 -3.04
N LEU A 285 2.93 3.13 -2.54
CA LEU A 285 3.27 3.29 -1.13
C LEU A 285 2.18 4.09 -0.40
N ILE A 286 1.50 3.44 0.54
CA ILE A 286 0.42 4.04 1.34
C ILE A 286 0.95 5.23 2.13
N GLN A 287 0.22 6.33 2.06
CA GLN A 287 0.46 7.57 2.80
C GLN A 287 -0.65 7.85 3.81
N ARG A 288 -1.89 7.43 3.51
CA ARG A 288 -3.06 7.59 4.38
C ARG A 288 -4.17 6.64 3.96
N ILE A 289 -4.92 6.11 4.92
CA ILE A 289 -6.18 5.38 4.71
C ILE A 289 -7.24 6.01 5.60
N CYS A 290 -8.38 6.42 5.05
CA CYS A 290 -9.53 6.88 5.83
C CYS A 290 -10.71 5.93 5.60
N ILE A 291 -11.28 5.37 6.66
CA ILE A 291 -12.49 4.56 6.55
C ILE A 291 -13.66 5.46 6.18
N LEU A 292 -14.38 5.09 5.12
CA LEU A 292 -15.63 5.73 4.70
C LEU A 292 -16.83 4.84 5.04
N VAL A 293 -16.66 3.53 4.89
CA VAL A 293 -17.65 2.53 5.28
C VAL A 293 -16.92 1.39 5.99
N PRO A 294 -17.26 1.10 7.26
CA PRO A 294 -16.70 -0.03 7.99
C PRO A 294 -16.89 -1.35 7.23
N PRO A 295 -16.05 -2.37 7.49
CA PRO A 295 -16.22 -3.66 6.85
C PRO A 295 -17.55 -4.26 7.34
N VAL A 296 -18.38 -4.67 6.39
CA VAL A 296 -19.56 -5.47 6.72
C VAL A 296 -19.05 -6.74 7.37
N ALA A 297 -19.49 -6.98 8.62
CA ALA A 297 -19.20 -8.22 9.32
C ALA A 297 -19.51 -9.35 8.34
N SER A 298 -18.47 -10.07 7.93
CA SER A 298 -18.71 -11.29 7.17
C SER A 298 -19.59 -12.11 8.09
N ALA A 299 -20.83 -12.42 7.67
CA ALA A 299 -21.63 -13.43 8.33
C ALA A 299 -20.82 -14.71 8.20
N ALA A 300 -19.90 -14.91 9.14
CA ALA A 300 -18.87 -15.92 9.04
C ALA A 300 -19.64 -17.19 8.78
N ALA A 301 -19.35 -17.81 7.62
CA ALA A 301 -19.87 -19.12 7.29
C ALA A 301 -19.63 -19.96 8.53
N GLY A 302 -20.72 -20.24 9.23
CA GLY A 302 -20.74 -20.94 10.49
C GLY A 302 -20.39 -22.39 10.23
N ASN A 303 -19.16 -22.65 9.79
CA ASN A 303 -18.51 -23.92 10.01
C ASN A 303 -18.18 -23.94 11.50
N LYS A 304 -19.23 -24.04 12.32
CA LYS A 304 -19.16 -24.65 13.63
C LYS A 304 -18.52 -26.00 13.37
N ARG A 305 -17.20 -26.09 13.53
CA ARG A 305 -16.55 -27.38 13.76
C ARG A 305 -17.25 -27.91 14.99
N LYS A 306 -18.15 -28.88 14.82
CA LYS A 306 -18.62 -29.71 15.92
C LYS A 306 -17.33 -30.29 16.51
N LEU A 307 -16.86 -29.73 17.61
CA LEU A 307 -15.88 -30.39 18.45
C LEU A 307 -16.58 -31.66 18.93
N PRO A 308 -16.15 -32.87 18.53
CA PRO A 308 -16.59 -34.05 19.24
C PRO A 308 -16.04 -33.91 20.66
N LEU A 309 -16.95 -33.66 21.62
CA LEU A 309 -16.69 -33.90 23.03
C LEU A 309 -16.59 -35.43 23.20
N HIS A 310 -15.44 -35.99 22.85
CA HIS A 310 -15.07 -37.33 23.29
C HIS A 310 -14.39 -37.17 24.65
N LEU A 311 -15.17 -37.28 25.72
CA LEU A 311 -14.62 -37.53 27.05
C LEU A 311 -14.32 -39.03 27.10
N ASP A 312 -13.07 -39.39 26.82
CA ASP A 312 -12.56 -40.73 27.14
C ASP A 312 -12.71 -40.95 28.63
N THR A 313 -13.60 -41.89 28.97
CA THR A 313 -13.72 -42.44 30.32
C THR A 313 -12.61 -43.47 30.47
N ASP A 314 -11.71 -43.22 31.41
CA ASP A 314 -10.66 -44.15 31.82
C ASP A 314 -11.25 -45.54 32.15
N GLU A 315 -10.93 -46.55 31.36
CA GLU A 315 -11.08 -47.95 31.75
C GLU A 315 -9.69 -48.61 31.81
N PRO A 316 -9.22 -49.04 33.00
CA PRO A 316 -7.89 -49.62 33.14
C PRO A 316 -7.84 -51.07 32.59
N PRO A 317 -6.72 -51.48 31.97
CA PRO A 317 -6.60 -52.82 31.42
C PRO A 317 -6.51 -53.90 32.51
N ALA A 318 -7.45 -54.85 32.46
CA ALA A 318 -7.45 -56.04 33.30
C ALA A 318 -6.23 -56.93 33.01
N LYS A 319 -5.45 -57.21 34.07
CA LYS A 319 -4.37 -58.19 34.10
C LYS A 319 -4.88 -59.58 33.70
N LYS A 320 -4.21 -60.23 32.75
CA LYS A 320 -4.34 -61.67 32.52
C LYS A 320 -3.02 -62.33 32.92
N GLU A 321 -3.03 -62.98 34.07
CA GLU A 321 -2.01 -63.96 34.46
C GLU A 321 -2.07 -65.16 33.49
N ARG A 322 -0.91 -65.68 33.11
CA ARG A 322 -0.78 -67.04 32.61
C ARG A 322 0.34 -67.74 33.36
N ALA A 323 -0.06 -68.78 34.07
CA ALA A 323 0.79 -69.84 34.57
C ALA A 323 1.09 -70.85 33.45
N CYS A 324 2.35 -71.29 33.46
CA CYS A 324 2.96 -72.57 33.02
C CYS A 324 4.29 -72.30 32.30
#